data_AF-A0A9X2JKJ3-F1
#
_entry.id   AF-A0A9X2JKJ3-F1
#
_cell.length_a   1.000
_cell.length_b   1.000
_cell.length_c   1.000
_cell.angle_alpha   90.00
_cell.angle_beta   90.00
_cell.angle_gamma   90.00
#
_symmetry.space_group_name_H-M   'P 1'
#
loop_
_entity.id
_entity.type
_entity.pdbx_description
1 polymer ?
#
loop_
_entity_poly.entity_id
_entity_poly.type
_entity_poly.pdbx_seq_one_letter_code
_entity_poly.pdbx_strand_id
1 'polypeptide(L)'
;MHRRLLFLLTAFAISPLLPKSVCAQQANGDLAGAPLAHARQTAIDARAFHRELDAEKIAKWIEIASVCTMAEFELFLAPLTDDEQKLVEKLATMPAPIVNRLHFEDLRAVLKAGQLSSYYVEEELGKHLAHTTPAIEDKLYGAFDCVFASVGPPDGSPRYGDVVIRMEDSVRDGAWATPFSGMHFIYAVRHQDARKMQDLLAAGKNLPTDPTNPLSLGFDDRLHFSHYVVTERHWNRALAYQAILVLRNAGDTAAGTRIRQRFAKLLSEDDPRKFWKTFIPAREENLSEQQQAARTPFGYLEGKFDNRLTTAQMTSIEVPADKLKEVLTWPEAQPHRHLIRAKANDVP
;
A
#
# COMPACT_ATOMS: atom_id res chain seq x y z
N MET A 1 -62.58 -58.36 16.76
CA MET A 1 -61.45 -58.76 17.61
C MET A 1 -60.32 -57.77 17.39
N HIS A 2 -60.12 -56.82 18.33
CA HIS A 2 -58.94 -56.78 19.23
C HIS A 2 -57.63 -56.55 18.46
N ARG A 3 -56.75 -55.58 18.77
CA ARG A 3 -56.65 -54.50 19.76
C ARG A 3 -55.28 -53.82 19.47
N ARG A 4 -55.05 -52.61 20.02
CA ARG A 4 -53.77 -51.84 20.13
C ARG A 4 -53.49 -50.96 18.90
N LEU A 5 -53.63 -49.63 18.93
CA LEU A 5 -53.26 -48.62 19.93
C LEU A 5 -51.77 -48.63 20.27
N LEU A 6 -51.00 -47.77 19.61
CA LEU A 6 -49.83 -47.15 20.22
C LEU A 6 -49.70 -45.69 19.75
N PHE A 7 -49.83 -44.80 20.72
CA PHE A 7 -49.51 -43.38 20.69
C PHE A 7 -47.99 -43.17 20.60
N LEU A 8 -47.56 -42.20 19.78
CA LEU A 8 -46.33 -41.42 19.98
C LEU A 8 -46.57 -40.06 19.29
N LEU A 9 -47.11 -39.08 20.01
CA LEU A 9 -46.39 -38.00 20.70
C LEU A 9 -45.45 -37.19 19.77
N THR A 10 -46.06 -36.15 19.21
CA THR A 10 -45.56 -34.79 19.02
C THR A 10 -44.15 -34.47 19.56
N ALA A 11 -43.27 -34.06 18.64
CA ALA A 11 -42.28 -33.02 18.88
C ALA A 11 -42.27 -32.07 17.67
N PHE A 12 -43.10 -31.03 17.71
CA PHE A 12 -42.97 -29.86 16.85
C PHE A 12 -41.73 -29.09 17.31
N ALA A 13 -40.59 -29.31 16.67
CA ALA A 13 -39.48 -28.38 16.73
C ALA A 13 -39.75 -27.26 15.71
N ILE A 14 -40.51 -26.25 16.14
CA ILE A 14 -40.57 -24.97 15.44
C ILE A 14 -39.23 -24.29 15.72
N SER A 15 -38.27 -24.44 14.80
CA SER A 15 -37.09 -23.58 14.80
C SER A 15 -37.56 -22.16 14.47
N PRO A 16 -37.24 -21.13 15.29
CA PRO A 16 -37.43 -19.77 14.85
C PRO A 16 -36.49 -19.54 13.67
N LEU A 17 -37.07 -19.23 12.51
CA LEU A 17 -36.38 -18.61 11.39
C LEU A 17 -35.81 -17.28 11.90
N LEU A 18 -34.60 -17.35 12.46
CA LEU A 18 -33.76 -16.17 12.60
C LEU A 18 -33.55 -15.63 11.18
N PRO A 19 -33.75 -14.34 10.93
CA PRO A 19 -33.38 -13.77 9.65
C PRO A 19 -31.88 -14.00 9.51
N LYS A 20 -31.49 -14.82 8.52
CA LYS A 20 -30.12 -14.79 8.03
C LYS A 20 -29.86 -13.33 7.69
N SER A 21 -29.01 -12.70 8.48
CA SER A 21 -28.35 -11.47 8.08
C SER A 21 -27.80 -11.76 6.70
N VAL A 22 -28.41 -11.15 5.69
CA VAL A 22 -27.82 -11.03 4.38
C VAL A 22 -26.62 -10.13 4.62
N CYS A 23 -25.48 -10.73 5.00
CA CYS A 23 -24.20 -10.17 4.61
C CYS A 23 -24.30 -10.10 3.09
N ALA A 24 -24.53 -8.90 2.59
CA ALA A 24 -24.39 -8.62 1.18
C ALA A 24 -23.01 -9.15 0.78
N GLN A 25 -22.98 -10.25 0.02
CA GLN A 25 -21.79 -10.62 -0.72
C GLN A 25 -21.53 -9.45 -1.65
N GLN A 26 -20.48 -8.66 -1.36
CA GLN A 26 -19.90 -7.76 -2.34
C GLN A 26 -19.68 -8.56 -3.62
N ALA A 27 -20.05 -7.98 -4.76
CA ALA A 27 -19.81 -8.63 -6.03
C ALA A 27 -18.30 -8.87 -6.14
N ASN A 28 -17.90 -10.03 -6.68
CA ASN A 28 -16.51 -10.48 -6.75
C ASN A 28 -15.54 -9.52 -7.51
N GLY A 29 -16.06 -8.43 -8.09
CA GLY A 29 -15.28 -7.39 -8.77
C GLY A 29 -14.78 -6.25 -7.88
N ASP A 30 -15.27 -6.10 -6.64
CA ASP A 30 -15.13 -4.85 -5.87
C ASP A 30 -14.03 -4.91 -4.78
N LEU A 31 -13.02 -5.77 -4.96
CA LEU A 31 -11.96 -6.01 -3.95
C LEU A 31 -10.60 -5.54 -4.44
N ALA A 32 -9.85 -4.89 -3.54
CA ALA A 32 -8.47 -4.51 -3.80
C ALA A 32 -7.62 -5.74 -4.15
N GLY A 33 -7.01 -5.76 -5.34
CA GLY A 33 -6.15 -6.86 -5.79
C GLY A 33 -6.86 -7.96 -6.56
N ALA A 34 -8.18 -7.89 -6.78
CA ALA A 34 -8.88 -8.82 -7.68
C ALA A 34 -8.27 -8.84 -9.09
N PRO A 35 -7.91 -7.69 -9.72
CA PRO A 35 -7.25 -7.70 -11.03
C PRO A 35 -5.91 -8.44 -11.06
N LEU A 36 -5.11 -8.36 -9.98
CA LEU A 36 -3.85 -9.09 -9.87
C LEU A 36 -4.08 -10.61 -9.86
N ALA A 37 -5.03 -11.06 -9.04
CA ALA A 37 -5.36 -12.48 -8.91
C ALA A 37 -5.89 -13.05 -10.25
N HIS A 38 -6.74 -12.29 -10.96
CA HIS A 38 -7.22 -12.67 -12.30
C HIS A 38 -6.11 -12.69 -13.36
N ALA A 39 -5.21 -11.70 -13.35
CA ALA A 39 -4.06 -11.68 -14.24
C ALA A 39 -3.16 -12.90 -14.01
N ARG A 40 -2.92 -13.27 -12.74
CA ARG A 40 -2.12 -14.45 -12.42
C ARG A 40 -2.81 -15.76 -12.79
N GLN A 41 -4.11 -15.90 -12.54
CA GLN A 41 -4.90 -17.06 -12.97
C GLN A 41 -4.81 -17.27 -14.48
N THR A 42 -4.83 -16.18 -15.25
CA THR A 42 -4.66 -16.19 -16.70
C THR A 42 -3.25 -16.59 -17.11
N ALA A 43 -2.22 -16.04 -16.44
CA ALA A 43 -0.82 -16.26 -16.78
C ALA A 43 -0.38 -17.73 -16.58
N ILE A 44 -0.88 -18.40 -15.54
CA ILE A 44 -0.58 -19.83 -15.30
C ILE A 44 -1.51 -20.78 -16.07
N ASP A 45 -2.33 -20.22 -16.96
CA ASP A 45 -3.36 -20.91 -17.76
C ASP A 45 -4.28 -21.84 -16.96
N ALA A 46 -4.57 -21.47 -15.70
CA ALA A 46 -5.47 -22.23 -14.83
C ALA A 46 -6.96 -22.04 -15.20
N ARG A 47 -7.26 -21.42 -16.35
CA ARG A 47 -8.62 -21.12 -16.80
C ARG A 47 -9.45 -22.38 -17.05
N ALA A 48 -8.80 -23.49 -17.43
CA ALA A 48 -9.45 -24.78 -17.61
C ALA A 48 -10.11 -25.34 -16.34
N PHE A 49 -9.78 -24.80 -15.15
CA PHE A 49 -10.39 -25.23 -13.90
C PHE A 49 -11.72 -24.52 -13.58
N HIS A 50 -12.16 -23.54 -14.39
CA HIS A 50 -13.47 -22.85 -14.33
C HIS A 50 -13.93 -22.34 -12.94
N ARG A 51 -13.01 -22.17 -11.98
CA ARG A 51 -13.34 -21.64 -10.66
C ARG A 51 -13.26 -20.12 -10.70
N GLU A 52 -14.39 -19.48 -10.43
CA GLU A 52 -14.42 -18.04 -10.15
C GLU A 52 -13.58 -17.73 -8.90
N LEU A 53 -12.91 -16.59 -8.93
CA LEU A 53 -12.19 -16.05 -7.77
C LEU A 53 -13.21 -15.28 -6.92
N ASP A 54 -13.49 -15.80 -5.74
CA ASP A 54 -14.22 -15.07 -4.70
C ASP A 54 -13.24 -14.40 -3.73
N ALA A 55 -13.78 -13.59 -2.82
CA ALA A 55 -13.01 -12.85 -1.82
C ALA A 55 -11.98 -13.71 -1.07
N GLU A 56 -12.38 -14.90 -0.63
CA GLU A 56 -11.49 -15.83 0.09
C GLU A 56 -10.32 -16.29 -0.79
N LYS A 57 -10.59 -16.62 -2.06
CA LYS A 57 -9.54 -17.03 -3.01
C LYS A 57 -8.61 -15.89 -3.37
N ILE A 58 -9.13 -14.66 -3.51
CA ILE A 58 -8.32 -13.47 -3.76
C ILE A 58 -7.38 -13.23 -2.58
N ALA A 59 -7.90 -13.18 -1.35
CA ALA A 59 -7.10 -13.00 -0.15
C ALA A 59 -6.02 -14.09 0.00
N LYS A 60 -6.38 -15.35 -0.27
CA LYS A 60 -5.43 -16.47 -0.24
C LYS A 60 -4.35 -16.33 -1.30
N TRP A 61 -4.69 -15.86 -2.50
CA TRP A 61 -3.72 -15.61 -3.54
C TRP A 61 -2.73 -14.49 -3.14
N ILE A 62 -3.22 -13.39 -2.60
CA ILE A 62 -2.40 -12.27 -2.10
C ILE A 62 -1.43 -12.77 -1.02
N GLU A 63 -1.89 -13.60 -0.09
CA GLU A 63 -1.03 -14.19 0.94
C GLU A 63 0.03 -15.12 0.35
N ILE A 64 -0.31 -15.96 -0.64
CA ILE A 64 0.66 -16.81 -1.33
C ILE A 64 1.73 -15.95 -2.02
N ALA A 65 1.31 -14.91 -2.75
CA ALA A 65 2.23 -13.99 -3.40
C ALA A 65 3.17 -13.33 -2.39
N SER A 66 2.63 -12.86 -1.27
CA SER A 66 3.35 -12.28 -0.15
C SER A 66 4.42 -13.21 0.45
N VAL A 67 4.08 -14.46 0.71
CA VAL A 67 5.05 -15.47 1.19
C VAL A 67 6.15 -15.71 0.15
N CYS A 68 5.79 -15.83 -1.13
CA CYS A 68 6.78 -16.00 -2.20
C CYS A 68 7.73 -14.80 -2.30
N THR A 69 7.21 -13.57 -2.25
CA THR A 69 8.04 -12.36 -2.25
C THR A 69 9.03 -12.35 -1.08
N MET A 70 8.59 -12.71 0.14
CA MET A 70 9.48 -12.78 1.29
C MET A 70 10.55 -13.86 1.15
N ALA A 71 10.18 -15.03 0.64
CA ALA A 71 11.14 -16.11 0.39
C ALA A 71 12.20 -15.72 -0.65
N GLU A 72 11.83 -14.98 -1.70
CA GLU A 72 12.77 -14.43 -2.69
C GLU A 72 13.77 -13.47 -2.03
N PHE A 73 13.28 -12.53 -1.21
CA PHE A 73 14.18 -11.65 -0.45
C PHE A 73 15.11 -12.40 0.47
N GLU A 74 14.60 -13.36 1.24
CA GLU A 74 15.40 -14.17 2.15
C GLU A 74 16.50 -14.93 1.40
N LEU A 75 16.17 -15.51 0.24
CA LEU A 75 17.12 -16.23 -0.60
C LEU A 75 18.23 -15.30 -1.13
N PHE A 76 17.87 -14.13 -1.65
CA PHE A 76 18.81 -13.25 -2.34
C PHE A 76 19.59 -12.31 -1.41
N LEU A 77 19.05 -12.00 -0.22
CA LEU A 77 19.74 -11.18 0.77
C LEU A 77 20.64 -12.01 1.70
N ALA A 78 20.38 -13.31 1.87
CA ALA A 78 21.19 -14.13 2.75
C ALA A 78 22.65 -14.31 2.26
N PRO A 79 23.62 -14.45 3.19
CA PRO A 79 23.46 -14.24 4.63
C PRO A 79 23.32 -12.76 4.99
N LEU A 80 22.55 -12.47 6.03
CA LEU A 80 22.50 -11.13 6.63
C LEU A 80 23.70 -10.93 7.56
N THR A 81 24.23 -9.72 7.59
CA THR A 81 25.21 -9.30 8.61
C THR A 81 24.51 -9.08 9.96
N ASP A 82 25.28 -9.02 11.05
CA ASP A 82 24.72 -8.79 12.40
C ASP A 82 23.87 -7.52 12.48
N ASP A 83 24.30 -6.44 11.83
CA ASP A 83 23.58 -5.16 11.83
C ASP A 83 22.30 -5.22 10.98
N GLU A 84 22.30 -5.98 9.89
CA GLU A 84 21.11 -6.23 9.07
C GLU A 84 20.09 -7.10 9.81
N GLN A 85 20.57 -8.13 10.53
CA GLN A 85 19.73 -8.99 11.37
C GLN A 85 19.10 -8.19 12.53
N LYS A 86 19.88 -7.33 13.21
CA LYS A 86 19.36 -6.41 14.23
C LYS A 86 18.28 -5.49 13.68
N LEU A 87 18.41 -5.01 12.44
CA LEU A 87 17.37 -4.19 11.82
C LEU A 87 16.07 -4.99 11.63
N VAL A 88 16.15 -6.23 11.14
CA VAL A 88 14.97 -7.09 10.95
C VAL A 88 14.25 -7.31 12.28
N GLU A 89 15.00 -7.62 13.34
CA GLU A 89 14.46 -7.81 14.70
C GLU A 89 13.85 -6.52 15.25
N LYS A 90 14.49 -5.38 15.04
CA LYS A 90 13.98 -4.07 15.47
C LYS A 90 12.68 -3.70 14.76
N LEU A 91 12.59 -3.93 13.45
CA LEU A 91 11.38 -3.65 12.69
C LEU A 91 10.23 -4.61 13.05
N ALA A 92 10.51 -5.83 13.50
CA ALA A 92 9.46 -6.75 13.96
C ALA A 92 8.63 -6.18 15.13
N THR A 93 9.21 -5.30 15.95
CA THR A 93 8.54 -4.67 17.10
C THR A 93 8.17 -3.20 16.89
N MET A 94 8.41 -2.67 15.67
CA MET A 94 8.19 -1.27 15.32
C MET A 94 7.10 -1.18 14.24
N PRO A 95 5.81 -1.06 14.59
CA PRO A 95 4.73 -0.99 13.61
C PRO A 95 4.94 0.18 12.63
N ALA A 96 4.85 -0.11 11.32
CA ALA A 96 4.98 0.90 10.28
C ALA A 96 3.77 1.84 10.25
N PRO A 97 3.93 3.17 10.42
CA PRO A 97 2.82 4.12 10.38
C PRO A 97 1.98 3.97 9.12
N ILE A 98 0.66 4.04 9.27
CA ILE A 98 -0.29 4.04 8.15
C ILE A 98 -0.87 5.43 8.03
N VAL A 99 -0.54 6.11 6.94
CA VAL A 99 -0.82 7.53 6.76
C VAL A 99 -1.41 7.77 5.38
N ASN A 100 -2.64 8.27 5.34
CA ASN A 100 -3.21 8.84 4.13
C ASN A 100 -2.92 10.36 4.10
N ARG A 101 -2.76 10.92 2.91
CA ARG A 101 -2.71 12.36 2.70
C ARG A 101 -3.68 12.73 1.60
N LEU A 102 -4.25 13.91 1.74
CA LEU A 102 -5.14 14.52 0.76
C LEU A 102 -4.90 16.04 0.72
N HIS A 103 -5.36 16.67 -0.36
CA HIS A 103 -5.34 18.12 -0.47
C HIS A 103 -6.37 18.75 0.45
N PHE A 104 -6.05 19.90 1.05
CA PHE A 104 -6.92 20.60 1.98
C PHE A 104 -8.37 20.77 1.48
N GLU A 105 -8.54 21.00 0.18
CA GLU A 105 -9.83 21.17 -0.47
C GLU A 105 -10.73 19.92 -0.38
N ASP A 106 -10.13 18.73 -0.35
CA ASP A 106 -10.85 17.45 -0.29
C ASP A 106 -11.27 17.08 1.14
N LEU A 107 -10.64 17.67 2.17
CA LEU A 107 -10.88 17.33 3.57
C LEU A 107 -12.35 17.48 3.95
N ARG A 108 -13.00 18.54 3.45
CA ARG A 108 -14.41 18.80 3.78
C ARG A 108 -15.32 17.69 3.26
N ALA A 109 -15.01 17.10 2.11
CA ALA A 109 -15.78 15.98 1.55
C ALA A 109 -15.62 14.71 2.40
N VAL A 110 -14.41 14.43 2.88
CA VAL A 110 -14.11 13.31 3.79
C VAL A 110 -14.84 13.47 5.12
N LEU A 111 -14.79 14.66 5.73
CA LEU A 111 -15.52 14.96 6.97
C LEU A 111 -17.03 14.85 6.79
N LYS A 112 -17.57 15.31 5.65
CA LYS A 112 -18.99 15.16 5.33
C LYS A 112 -19.42 13.69 5.19
N ALA A 113 -18.55 12.87 4.60
CA ALA A 113 -18.81 11.46 4.37
C ALA A 113 -18.54 10.59 5.61
N GLY A 114 -17.72 11.07 6.56
CA GLY A 114 -17.26 10.29 7.71
C GLY A 114 -16.30 9.15 7.33
N GLN A 115 -15.70 9.21 6.13
CA GLN A 115 -14.82 8.18 5.60
C GLN A 115 -13.94 8.69 4.46
N LEU A 116 -12.78 8.07 4.28
CA LEU A 116 -12.09 7.99 3.00
C LEU A 116 -12.75 6.92 2.14
N SER A 117 -12.91 7.19 0.86
CA SER A 117 -13.57 6.29 -0.09
C SER A 117 -12.66 6.00 -1.27
N SER A 118 -12.78 4.81 -1.82
CA SER A 118 -12.21 4.47 -3.11
C SER A 118 -12.94 5.22 -4.23
N TYR A 119 -12.33 5.28 -5.42
CA TYR A 119 -12.93 5.95 -6.58
C TYR A 119 -14.28 5.32 -6.96
N TYR A 120 -14.38 3.99 -6.91
CA TYR A 120 -15.61 3.25 -7.20
C TYR A 120 -16.78 3.72 -6.31
N VAL A 121 -16.54 3.82 -5.01
CA VAL A 121 -17.54 4.31 -4.04
C VAL A 121 -17.91 5.77 -4.31
N GLU A 122 -16.97 6.59 -4.77
CA GLU A 122 -17.23 7.99 -5.09
C GLU A 122 -18.06 8.17 -6.37
N GLU A 123 -17.83 7.34 -7.39
CA GLU A 123 -18.66 7.27 -8.60
C GLU A 123 -20.09 6.84 -8.29
N GLU A 124 -20.28 5.79 -7.46
CA GLU A 124 -21.61 5.37 -7.00
C GLU A 124 -22.36 6.51 -6.27
N LEU A 125 -21.63 7.36 -5.56
CA LEU A 125 -22.18 8.51 -4.82
C LEU A 125 -22.36 9.77 -5.68
N GLY A 126 -22.05 9.72 -6.99
CA GLY A 126 -22.19 10.84 -7.91
C GLY A 126 -21.24 12.01 -7.61
N LYS A 127 -20.10 11.75 -6.96
CA LYS A 127 -19.09 12.76 -6.64
C LYS A 127 -17.92 12.64 -7.60
N HIS A 128 -17.78 13.62 -8.48
CA HIS A 128 -16.61 13.72 -9.36
C HIS A 128 -15.47 14.45 -8.63
N LEU A 129 -14.74 13.76 -7.76
CA LEU A 129 -13.44 14.27 -7.31
C LEU A 129 -12.45 14.16 -8.48
N ALA A 130 -11.56 15.16 -8.59
CA ALA A 130 -10.54 15.21 -9.63
C ALA A 130 -9.38 14.26 -9.30
N HIS A 131 -9.63 12.95 -9.34
CA HIS A 131 -8.58 11.96 -9.11
C HIS A 131 -7.83 11.67 -10.39
N THR A 132 -6.51 11.85 -10.35
CA THR A 132 -5.57 11.36 -11.36
C THR A 132 -5.07 9.96 -10.99
N THR A 133 -5.96 9.03 -10.66
CA THR A 133 -5.63 7.60 -10.63
C THR A 133 -5.71 7.09 -12.06
N PRO A 134 -4.59 6.84 -12.75
CA PRO A 134 -4.66 6.45 -14.16
C PRO A 134 -5.28 5.07 -14.26
N ALA A 135 -6.06 4.83 -15.32
CA ALA A 135 -6.70 3.53 -15.59
C ALA A 135 -5.74 2.32 -15.62
N ILE A 136 -4.42 2.55 -15.67
CA ILE A 136 -3.44 1.48 -15.55
C ILE A 136 -3.20 1.03 -14.11
N GLU A 137 -3.30 1.92 -13.11
CA GLU A 137 -3.24 1.52 -11.70
C GLU A 137 -4.45 0.66 -11.37
N ASP A 138 -5.61 0.98 -11.95
CA ASP A 138 -6.80 0.15 -11.85
C ASP A 138 -6.59 -1.25 -12.44
N LYS A 139 -6.10 -1.32 -13.69
CA LYS A 139 -5.78 -2.61 -14.33
C LYS A 139 -4.72 -3.43 -13.60
N LEU A 140 -3.77 -2.76 -12.96
CA LEU A 140 -2.69 -3.42 -12.25
C LEU A 140 -3.13 -3.88 -10.86
N TYR A 141 -3.94 -3.10 -10.14
CA TYR A 141 -4.13 -3.29 -8.69
C TYR A 141 -5.59 -3.29 -8.22
N GLY A 142 -6.57 -3.03 -9.08
CA GLY A 142 -7.94 -2.69 -8.65
C GLY A 142 -7.96 -1.36 -7.92
N ALA A 143 -7.17 -0.40 -8.40
CA ALA A 143 -6.99 0.90 -7.76
C ALA A 143 -8.29 1.68 -7.57
N PHE A 144 -9.31 1.46 -8.42
CA PHE A 144 -10.60 2.12 -8.22
C PHE A 144 -11.36 1.59 -7.00
N ASP A 145 -11.06 0.37 -6.56
CA ASP A 145 -11.66 -0.27 -5.39
C ASP A 145 -10.83 -0.05 -4.12
N CYS A 146 -9.64 0.55 -4.23
CA CYS A 146 -8.72 0.78 -3.13
C CYS A 146 -8.87 2.16 -2.51
N VAL A 147 -8.78 2.23 -1.18
CA VAL A 147 -8.24 3.42 -0.50
C VAL A 147 -6.73 3.24 -0.38
N PHE A 148 -5.95 4.22 -0.83
CA PHE A 148 -4.50 4.18 -0.75
C PHE A 148 -3.98 4.83 0.54
N ALA A 149 -2.95 4.26 1.15
CA ALA A 149 -2.20 4.92 2.22
C ALA A 149 -0.70 4.62 2.14
N SER A 150 0.09 5.53 2.69
CA SER A 150 1.52 5.31 2.89
C SER A 150 1.75 4.42 4.10
N VAL A 151 2.60 3.40 3.95
CA VAL A 151 3.04 2.52 5.04
C VAL A 151 4.54 2.72 5.25
N GLY A 152 4.92 3.16 6.46
CA GLY A 152 6.30 3.45 6.86
C GLY A 152 6.59 4.94 7.08
N PRO A 153 6.32 5.86 6.12
CA PRO A 153 6.56 7.28 6.33
C PRO A 153 5.69 7.83 7.45
N PRO A 154 6.29 8.50 8.45
CA PRO A 154 5.54 8.99 9.60
C PRO A 154 4.55 10.07 9.20
N ASP A 155 4.80 10.83 8.13
CA ASP A 155 3.92 11.92 7.68
C ASP A 155 3.35 11.67 6.28
N GLY A 156 3.44 10.43 5.77
CA GLY A 156 3.06 10.06 4.40
C GLY A 156 3.88 10.78 3.33
N SER A 157 3.58 10.53 2.05
CA SER A 157 4.27 11.20 0.94
C SER A 157 3.67 12.58 0.65
N PRO A 158 4.44 13.69 0.74
CA PRO A 158 3.92 15.06 0.58
C PRO A 158 3.33 15.35 -0.80
N ARG A 159 3.61 14.50 -1.80
CA ARG A 159 3.00 14.60 -3.14
C ARG A 159 1.47 14.47 -3.13
N TYR A 160 0.91 13.85 -2.09
CA TYR A 160 -0.52 13.54 -1.99
C TYR A 160 -1.31 14.56 -1.15
N GLY A 161 -0.70 15.69 -0.80
CA GLY A 161 -1.39 16.79 -0.14
C GLY A 161 -0.84 17.18 1.22
N ASP A 162 -1.40 18.24 1.77
CA ASP A 162 -0.93 18.95 2.95
C ASP A 162 -1.64 18.49 4.24
N VAL A 163 -2.81 17.88 4.12
CA VAL A 163 -3.51 17.22 5.23
C VAL A 163 -2.93 15.82 5.46
N VAL A 164 -2.69 15.48 6.73
CA VAL A 164 -2.15 14.17 7.14
C VAL A 164 -3.21 13.45 7.99
N ILE A 165 -3.69 12.31 7.49
CA ILE A 165 -4.64 11.45 8.21
C ILE A 165 -3.90 10.22 8.69
N ARG A 166 -3.83 10.04 10.00
CA ARG A 166 -3.18 8.90 10.65
C ARG A 166 -4.23 7.85 10.97
N MET A 167 -3.95 6.60 10.65
CA MET A 167 -4.86 5.49 10.93
C MET A 167 -4.52 4.80 12.25
N GLU A 168 -5.52 4.14 12.82
CA GLU A 168 -5.36 3.12 13.85
C GLU A 168 -4.63 1.90 13.27
N ASP A 169 -3.97 1.12 14.12
CA ASP A 169 -3.25 -0.08 13.67
C ASP A 169 -4.20 -1.18 13.16
N SER A 170 -5.44 -1.20 13.66
CA SER A 170 -6.48 -2.18 13.31
C SER A 170 -6.92 -2.13 11.84
N VAL A 171 -6.58 -1.08 11.09
CA VAL A 171 -6.89 -1.01 9.65
C VAL A 171 -6.04 -1.96 8.81
N ARG A 172 -4.97 -2.52 9.38
CA ARG A 172 -4.06 -3.46 8.69
C ARG A 172 -4.75 -4.72 8.23
N ASP A 173 -5.78 -5.18 8.95
CA ASP A 173 -6.39 -6.48 8.71
C ASP A 173 -6.96 -6.56 7.28
N GLY A 174 -6.42 -7.50 6.50
CA GLY A 174 -6.80 -7.70 5.09
C GLY A 174 -6.16 -6.72 4.10
N ALA A 175 -5.35 -5.76 4.57
CA ALA A 175 -4.63 -4.84 3.72
C ALA A 175 -3.38 -5.47 3.10
N TRP A 176 -3.01 -5.00 1.93
CA TRP A 176 -1.78 -5.39 1.26
C TRP A 176 -1.08 -4.18 0.65
N ALA A 177 0.17 -4.33 0.23
CA ALA A 177 0.95 -3.22 -0.28
C ALA A 177 1.89 -3.63 -1.40
N THR A 178 2.35 -2.62 -2.14
CA THR A 178 3.42 -2.70 -3.13
C THR A 178 4.48 -1.63 -2.82
N PRO A 179 5.75 -1.80 -3.22
CA PRO A 179 6.79 -0.80 -2.98
C PRO A 179 6.63 0.46 -3.85
N PHE A 180 5.85 0.38 -4.92
CA PHE A 180 5.67 1.45 -5.90
C PHE A 180 4.20 1.61 -6.29
N SER A 181 3.83 2.84 -6.68
CA SER A 181 2.57 3.12 -7.37
C SER A 181 2.66 2.73 -8.85
N GLY A 182 1.53 2.45 -9.50
CA GLY A 182 1.51 2.14 -10.93
C GLY A 182 1.90 3.34 -11.81
N MET A 183 1.74 4.57 -11.29
CA MET A 183 2.31 5.78 -11.89
C MET A 183 3.83 5.84 -11.78
N HIS A 184 4.41 5.47 -10.65
CA HIS A 184 5.86 5.35 -10.55
C HIS A 184 6.39 4.29 -11.53
N PHE A 185 5.69 3.16 -11.68
CA PHE A 185 5.98 2.17 -12.71
C PHE A 185 5.93 2.79 -14.12
N ILE A 186 4.88 3.52 -14.48
CA ILE A 186 4.81 4.23 -15.77
C ILE A 186 5.93 5.26 -15.94
N TYR A 187 6.24 6.06 -14.94
CA TYR A 187 7.29 7.07 -15.10
C TYR A 187 8.69 6.43 -15.20
N ALA A 188 8.94 5.36 -14.44
CA ALA A 188 10.19 4.62 -14.50
C ALA A 188 10.34 3.80 -15.80
N VAL A 189 9.24 3.29 -16.37
CA VAL A 189 9.24 2.35 -17.52
C VAL A 189 8.78 3.00 -18.84
N ARG A 190 7.76 3.85 -18.84
CA ARG A 190 7.11 4.44 -20.04
C ARG A 190 7.79 5.71 -20.57
N HIS A 191 8.60 6.41 -19.78
CA HIS A 191 9.35 7.60 -20.26
C HIS A 191 10.58 7.24 -21.09
N GLN A 192 10.57 6.04 -21.65
CA GLN A 192 11.64 5.49 -22.45
C GLN A 192 11.03 5.03 -23.76
N ASP A 193 11.50 5.67 -24.83
CA ASP A 193 10.85 5.70 -26.12
C ASP A 193 10.89 4.34 -26.82
N ALA A 194 9.76 3.62 -26.77
CA ALA A 194 9.61 2.30 -27.35
C ALA A 194 9.73 2.26 -28.89
N ARG A 195 9.61 3.40 -29.57
CA ARG A 195 9.75 3.48 -31.04
C ARG A 195 11.24 3.48 -31.45
N LYS A 196 12.05 4.17 -30.66
CA LYS A 196 13.51 4.16 -30.77
C LYS A 196 14.10 2.75 -30.57
N MET A 197 13.45 1.91 -29.76
CA MET A 197 13.81 0.50 -29.55
C MET A 197 13.61 -0.34 -30.83
N GLN A 198 12.49 -0.19 -31.52
CA GLN A 198 12.19 -0.93 -32.75
C GLN A 198 13.09 -0.48 -33.91
N ASP A 199 13.37 0.81 -34.01
CA ASP A 199 14.24 1.36 -35.06
C ASP A 199 15.71 0.88 -34.91
N LEU A 200 16.20 0.71 -33.69
CA LEU A 200 17.55 0.19 -33.41
C LEU A 200 17.68 -1.29 -33.79
N LEU A 201 16.68 -2.11 -33.45
CA LEU A 201 16.64 -3.53 -33.80
C LEU A 201 16.48 -3.75 -35.32
N ALA A 202 15.61 -2.98 -35.97
CA ALA A 202 15.41 -3.04 -37.42
C ALA A 202 16.66 -2.63 -38.23
N ALA A 203 17.51 -1.78 -37.65
CA ALA A 203 18.78 -1.38 -38.24
C ALA A 203 19.93 -2.39 -38.00
N GLY A 204 19.64 -3.57 -37.43
CA GLY A 204 20.63 -4.62 -37.16
C GLY A 204 21.64 -4.26 -36.07
N LYS A 205 21.32 -3.26 -35.22
CA LYS A 205 22.16 -2.88 -34.09
C LYS A 205 21.74 -3.65 -32.84
N ASN A 206 22.73 -4.09 -32.06
CA ASN A 206 22.46 -4.70 -30.76
C ASN A 206 21.85 -3.68 -29.80
N LEU A 207 20.91 -4.12 -28.97
CA LEU A 207 20.43 -3.32 -27.85
C LEU A 207 21.61 -3.04 -26.90
N PRO A 208 21.65 -1.87 -26.24
CA PRO A 208 22.66 -1.60 -25.23
C PRO A 208 22.62 -2.67 -24.14
N THR A 209 23.76 -3.30 -23.83
CA THR A 209 23.87 -4.34 -22.79
C THR A 209 24.13 -3.78 -21.39
N ASP A 210 24.12 -2.45 -21.26
CA ASP A 210 24.34 -1.74 -20.00
C ASP A 210 23.07 -1.82 -19.13
N PRO A 211 23.14 -2.36 -17.90
CA PRO A 211 21.98 -2.56 -17.02
C PRO A 211 21.35 -1.27 -16.50
N THR A 212 22.02 -0.12 -16.67
CA THR A 212 21.44 1.21 -16.39
C THR A 212 20.80 1.82 -17.63
N ASN A 213 21.02 1.21 -18.81
CA ASN A 213 20.36 1.58 -20.04
C ASN A 213 19.01 0.89 -20.11
N PRO A 214 17.93 1.66 -20.11
CA PRO A 214 16.65 1.07 -19.79
C PRO A 214 15.91 0.56 -21.06
N LEU A 215 16.64 0.56 -22.19
CA LEU A 215 16.38 -0.22 -23.41
C LEU A 215 16.81 -1.70 -23.30
N SER A 216 17.37 -2.14 -22.16
CA SER A 216 17.81 -3.52 -21.88
C SER A 216 16.75 -4.39 -21.16
N LEU A 217 15.57 -3.83 -20.85
CA LEU A 217 14.54 -4.45 -20.00
C LEU A 217 13.41 -5.12 -20.82
N GLY A 218 13.08 -6.37 -20.49
CA GLY A 218 12.24 -7.30 -21.26
C GLY A 218 10.81 -7.46 -20.73
N PHE A 219 10.03 -8.38 -21.32
CA PHE A 219 8.68 -8.76 -20.88
C PHE A 219 8.63 -9.19 -19.39
N ASP A 220 9.74 -9.70 -18.87
CA ASP A 220 9.89 -10.17 -17.49
C ASP A 220 9.84 -9.06 -16.44
N ASP A 221 10.19 -7.82 -16.80
CA ASP A 221 10.10 -6.68 -15.89
C ASP A 221 8.64 -6.32 -15.60
N ARG A 222 7.72 -6.56 -16.54
CA ARG A 222 6.27 -6.41 -16.32
C ARG A 222 5.70 -7.51 -15.41
N LEU A 223 6.34 -8.68 -15.39
CA LEU A 223 6.02 -9.78 -14.47
C LEU A 223 6.48 -9.46 -13.05
N HIS A 224 7.68 -8.88 -12.89
CA HIS A 224 8.30 -8.54 -11.61
C HIS A 224 7.39 -7.66 -10.72
N PHE A 225 6.66 -6.69 -11.28
CA PHE A 225 5.74 -5.84 -10.53
C PHE A 225 4.47 -6.55 -10.06
N SER A 226 3.93 -7.48 -10.85
CA SER A 226 2.79 -8.31 -10.42
C SER A 226 3.16 -9.34 -9.36
N HIS A 227 4.45 -9.54 -9.12
CA HIS A 227 4.98 -10.50 -8.15
C HIS A 227 5.35 -9.86 -6.81
N TYR A 228 5.53 -8.55 -6.74
CA TYR A 228 5.82 -7.87 -5.48
C TYR A 228 4.53 -7.40 -4.82
N VAL A 229 3.90 -8.33 -4.10
CA VAL A 229 2.74 -8.09 -3.25
C VAL A 229 3.14 -8.44 -1.84
N VAL A 230 2.83 -7.59 -0.85
CA VAL A 230 3.07 -7.91 0.56
C VAL A 230 1.84 -7.63 1.41
N THR A 231 1.38 -8.66 2.11
CA THR A 231 0.33 -8.57 3.12
C THR A 231 0.82 -7.85 4.36
N GLU A 232 -0.12 -7.37 5.18
CA GLU A 232 0.12 -6.66 6.43
C GLU A 232 1.07 -7.41 7.38
N ARG A 233 1.04 -8.74 7.32
CA ARG A 233 1.90 -9.65 8.09
C ARG A 233 3.38 -9.49 7.76
N HIS A 234 3.70 -9.04 6.55
CA HIS A 234 5.05 -8.96 6.03
C HIS A 234 5.54 -7.53 5.77
N TRP A 235 4.74 -6.48 6.03
CA TRP A 235 5.15 -5.10 5.75
C TRP A 235 6.45 -4.70 6.45
N ASN A 236 6.58 -4.96 7.75
CA ASN A 236 7.78 -4.60 8.50
C ASN A 236 9.02 -5.35 8.00
N ARG A 237 8.86 -6.64 7.64
CA ARG A 237 9.95 -7.46 7.07
C ARG A 237 10.33 -6.97 5.68
N ALA A 238 9.36 -6.64 4.84
CA ALA A 238 9.60 -6.06 3.52
C ALA A 238 10.34 -4.71 3.62
N LEU A 239 9.94 -3.83 4.54
CA LEU A 239 10.63 -2.56 4.79
C LEU A 239 12.07 -2.79 5.27
N ALA A 240 12.31 -3.79 6.13
CA ALA A 240 13.66 -4.17 6.55
C ALA A 240 14.53 -4.57 5.35
N TYR A 241 14.00 -5.40 4.46
CA TYR A 241 14.71 -5.85 3.26
C TYR A 241 14.97 -4.72 2.26
N GLN A 242 14.04 -3.78 2.09
CA GLN A 242 14.28 -2.57 1.29
C GLN A 242 15.43 -1.74 1.89
N ALA A 243 15.46 -1.57 3.21
CA ALA A 243 16.52 -0.82 3.88
C ALA A 243 17.90 -1.47 3.72
N ILE A 244 17.94 -2.80 3.79
CA ILE A 244 19.15 -3.61 3.54
C ILE A 244 19.63 -3.41 2.09
N LEU A 245 18.72 -3.44 1.11
CA LEU A 245 19.08 -3.16 -0.28
C LEU A 245 19.69 -1.76 -0.45
N VAL A 246 19.10 -0.75 0.19
CA VAL A 246 19.64 0.63 0.14
C VAL A 246 21.02 0.70 0.80
N LEU A 247 21.22 0.01 1.93
CA LEU A 247 22.52 -0.07 2.61
C LEU A 247 23.59 -0.72 1.73
N ARG A 248 23.29 -1.88 1.14
CA ARG A 248 24.22 -2.63 0.29
C ARG A 248 24.55 -1.89 -1.00
N ASN A 249 23.61 -1.11 -1.53
CA ASN A 249 23.79 -0.30 -2.74
C ASN A 249 24.33 1.12 -2.48
N ALA A 250 24.67 1.47 -1.24
CA ALA A 250 25.13 2.81 -0.88
C ALA A 250 26.45 3.23 -1.58
N GLY A 251 27.28 2.25 -1.99
CA GLY A 251 28.57 2.47 -2.66
C GLY A 251 29.61 3.19 -1.77
N ASP A 252 30.81 3.41 -2.31
CA ASP A 252 31.91 4.09 -1.61
C ASP A 252 31.98 5.58 -1.97
N THR A 253 30.90 6.30 -1.64
CA THR A 253 30.77 7.74 -1.90
C THR A 253 30.49 8.53 -0.62
N ALA A 254 30.56 9.86 -0.68
CA ALA A 254 30.13 10.72 0.42
C ALA A 254 28.65 10.49 0.79
N ALA A 255 27.78 10.32 -0.22
CA ALA A 255 26.40 9.93 -0.04
C ALA A 255 26.27 8.55 0.63
N GLY A 256 27.03 7.56 0.16
CA GLY A 256 27.04 6.21 0.72
C GLY A 256 27.44 6.16 2.19
N THR A 257 28.46 6.94 2.56
CA THR A 257 28.87 7.10 3.97
C THR A 257 27.76 7.69 4.83
N ARG A 258 27.02 8.68 4.32
CA ARG A 258 25.85 9.24 5.03
C ARG A 258 24.71 8.23 5.18
N ILE A 259 24.46 7.40 4.16
CA ILE A 259 23.48 6.31 4.23
C ILE A 259 23.87 5.32 5.34
N ARG A 260 25.14 4.88 5.38
CA ARG A 260 25.65 3.98 6.45
C ARG A 260 25.53 4.59 7.84
N GLN A 261 25.87 5.88 7.99
CA GLN A 261 25.70 6.60 9.26
C GLN A 261 24.23 6.67 9.69
N ARG A 262 23.31 6.93 8.75
CA ARG A 262 21.87 6.94 9.01
C ARG A 262 21.34 5.56 9.37
N PHE A 263 21.85 4.49 8.75
CA PHE A 263 21.52 3.12 9.09
C PHE A 263 21.95 2.79 10.52
N ALA A 264 23.18 3.12 10.89
CA ALA A 264 23.66 2.94 12.28
C ALA A 264 22.78 3.69 13.29
N LYS A 265 22.33 4.91 12.94
CA LYS A 265 21.39 5.67 13.78
C LYS A 265 20.05 4.97 13.96
N LEU A 266 19.50 4.31 12.93
CA LEU A 266 18.26 3.53 13.05
C LEU A 266 18.39 2.42 14.09
N LEU A 267 19.51 1.71 14.10
CA LEU A 267 19.73 0.60 15.03
C LEU A 267 19.69 1.07 16.50
N SER A 268 20.12 2.30 16.78
CA SER A 268 20.11 2.88 18.13
C SER A 268 18.87 3.71 18.49
N GLU A 269 17.97 3.99 17.54
CA GLU A 269 16.82 4.88 17.78
C GLU A 269 15.59 4.13 18.30
N ASP A 270 15.23 4.36 19.55
CA ASP A 270 14.13 3.65 20.22
C ASP A 270 12.81 4.42 20.20
N ASP A 271 12.83 5.72 19.88
CA ASP A 271 11.60 6.49 19.66
C ASP A 271 11.01 6.14 18.28
N PRO A 272 9.80 5.58 18.19
CA PRO A 272 9.25 5.13 16.92
C PRO A 272 9.09 6.26 15.90
N ARG A 273 8.73 7.47 16.35
CA ARG A 273 8.55 8.62 15.44
C ARG A 273 9.90 9.06 14.88
N LYS A 274 10.94 9.15 15.70
CA LYS A 274 12.30 9.47 15.25
C LYS A 274 12.91 8.36 14.39
N PHE A 275 12.61 7.11 14.70
CA PHE A 275 13.00 5.96 13.89
C PHE A 275 12.45 6.12 12.47
N TRP A 276 11.14 6.28 12.32
CA TRP A 276 10.51 6.40 11.00
C TRP A 276 10.91 7.69 10.26
N LYS A 277 11.16 8.80 10.96
CA LYS A 277 11.75 10.01 10.36
C LYS A 277 13.19 9.82 9.89
N THR A 278 13.96 8.97 10.57
CA THR A 278 15.31 8.60 10.14
C THR A 278 15.24 7.60 8.98
N PHE A 279 14.21 6.75 8.95
CA PHE A 279 13.98 5.75 7.91
C PHE A 279 13.68 6.41 6.56
N ILE A 280 12.88 7.47 6.60
CA ILE A 280 12.49 8.28 5.43
C ILE A 280 12.77 9.75 5.77
N PRO A 281 13.90 10.30 5.32
CA PRO A 281 14.22 11.69 5.61
C PRO A 281 13.23 12.62 4.90
N ALA A 282 13.03 13.80 5.48
CA ALA A 282 12.17 14.84 4.93
C ALA A 282 12.60 15.24 3.51
N ARG A 283 11.65 15.68 2.69
CA ARG A 283 11.94 16.06 1.30
C ARG A 283 12.39 17.52 1.26
N GLU A 284 13.67 17.73 1.01
CA GLU A 284 14.23 19.08 0.86
C GLU A 284 14.39 19.43 -0.62
N GLU A 285 14.00 20.65 -0.97
CA GLU A 285 14.19 21.21 -2.31
C GLU A 285 15.60 21.79 -2.47
N ASN A 286 16.04 21.95 -3.72
CA ASN A 286 17.32 22.60 -4.07
C ASN A 286 18.59 21.93 -3.52
N LEU A 287 18.52 20.63 -3.24
CA LEU A 287 19.68 19.82 -2.88
C LEU A 287 20.54 19.51 -4.10
N SER A 288 21.87 19.47 -3.92
CA SER A 288 22.77 18.88 -4.92
C SER A 288 22.51 17.38 -5.10
N GLU A 289 22.92 16.79 -6.23
CA GLU A 289 22.76 15.36 -6.50
C GLU A 289 23.32 14.47 -5.38
N GLN A 290 24.49 14.81 -4.83
CA GLN A 290 25.09 14.09 -3.70
C GLN A 290 24.26 14.20 -2.43
N GLN A 291 23.65 15.36 -2.16
CA GLN A 291 22.76 15.53 -1.02
C GLN A 291 21.44 14.76 -1.21
N GLN A 292 20.91 14.71 -2.44
CA GLN A 292 19.73 13.91 -2.76
C GLN A 292 20.02 12.41 -2.60
N ALA A 293 21.13 11.92 -3.16
CA ALA A 293 21.56 10.53 -3.04
C ALA A 293 21.75 10.11 -1.57
N ALA A 294 22.35 10.97 -0.75
CA ALA A 294 22.52 10.73 0.69
C ALA A 294 21.18 10.61 1.46
N ARG A 295 20.09 11.12 0.87
CA ARG A 295 18.74 11.14 1.46
C ARG A 295 17.81 10.11 0.84
N THR A 296 18.31 9.19 0.02
CA THR A 296 17.54 8.05 -0.51
C THR A 296 16.75 7.40 0.65
N PRO A 297 15.40 7.32 0.61
CA PRO A 297 14.63 6.63 1.64
C PRO A 297 15.07 5.17 1.77
N PHE A 298 15.03 4.61 2.98
CA PHE A 298 15.35 3.20 3.16
C PHE A 298 14.27 2.26 2.61
N GLY A 299 13.02 2.72 2.55
CA GLY A 299 11.94 1.94 1.98
C GLY A 299 10.62 2.68 2.07
N TYR A 300 9.64 2.19 1.34
CA TYR A 300 8.28 2.70 1.30
C TYR A 300 7.34 1.59 0.83
N LEU A 301 6.12 1.60 1.37
CA LEU A 301 5.04 0.74 0.89
C LEU A 301 3.80 1.59 0.64
N GLU A 302 3.15 1.33 -0.48
CA GLU A 302 1.84 1.88 -0.83
C GLU A 302 0.77 0.84 -0.47
N GLY A 303 0.20 1.02 0.72
CA GLY A 303 -0.88 0.20 1.25
C GLY A 303 -2.18 0.42 0.50
N LYS A 304 -2.91 -0.68 0.31
CA LYS A 304 -4.16 -0.80 -0.42
C LYS A 304 -5.17 -1.44 0.51
N PHE A 305 -6.26 -0.72 0.75
CA PHE A 305 -7.32 -1.07 1.69
C PHE A 305 -8.63 -1.13 0.91
N ASP A 306 -9.50 -2.07 1.25
CA ASP A 306 -10.78 -2.22 0.56
C ASP A 306 -11.68 -1.00 0.79
N ASN A 307 -12.13 -0.38 -0.30
CA ASN A 307 -13.28 0.51 -0.47
C ASN A 307 -13.44 1.74 0.43
N ARG A 308 -13.35 1.59 1.77
CA ARG A 308 -13.68 2.62 2.75
C ARG A 308 -12.81 2.50 3.99
N LEU A 309 -12.29 3.63 4.45
CA LEU A 309 -11.71 3.78 5.79
C LEU A 309 -12.48 4.86 6.55
N THR A 310 -13.20 4.47 7.58
CA THR A 310 -14.08 5.36 8.35
C THR A 310 -13.30 6.24 9.31
N THR A 311 -13.90 7.36 9.75
CA THR A 311 -13.27 8.23 10.76
C THR A 311 -13.06 7.55 12.11
N ALA A 312 -13.79 6.46 12.41
CA ALA A 312 -13.58 5.67 13.63
C ALA A 312 -12.24 4.89 13.61
N GLN A 313 -11.65 4.74 12.42
CA GLN A 313 -10.37 4.09 12.20
C GLN A 313 -9.21 5.10 12.09
N MET A 314 -9.46 6.37 12.39
CA MET A 314 -8.46 7.44 12.33
C MET A 314 -8.02 7.83 13.74
N THR A 315 -6.71 7.94 13.97
CA THR A 315 -6.14 8.46 15.22
C THR A 315 -6.05 9.99 15.22
N SER A 316 -5.87 10.60 14.04
CA SER A 316 -5.85 12.06 13.91
C SER A 316 -5.98 12.54 12.46
N ILE A 317 -6.48 13.76 12.31
CA ILE A 317 -6.51 14.55 11.08
C ILE A 317 -5.69 15.82 11.34
N GLU A 318 -4.51 15.91 10.74
CA GLU A 318 -3.58 17.03 10.92
C GLU A 318 -3.64 17.98 9.73
N VAL A 319 -3.98 19.24 9.98
CA VAL A 319 -4.15 20.27 8.95
C VAL A 319 -3.09 21.38 9.08
N PRO A 320 -2.79 22.15 8.02
CA PRO A 320 -1.92 23.31 8.14
C PRO A 320 -2.35 24.24 9.28
N ALA A 321 -1.38 24.76 10.04
CA ALA A 321 -1.66 25.50 11.27
C ALA A 321 -2.49 26.78 11.01
N ASP A 322 -2.27 27.44 9.88
CA ASP A 322 -3.03 28.59 9.40
C ASP A 322 -4.47 28.24 9.00
N LYS A 323 -4.73 26.99 8.64
CA LYS A 323 -6.05 26.46 8.26
C LYS A 323 -6.87 25.88 9.41
N LEU A 324 -6.26 25.58 10.56
CA LEU A 324 -6.97 24.93 11.67
C LEU A 324 -8.24 25.68 12.11
N LYS A 325 -8.15 27.01 12.26
CA LYS A 325 -9.31 27.83 12.67
C LYS A 325 -10.45 27.73 11.66
N GLU A 326 -10.12 27.72 10.37
CA GLU A 326 -11.10 27.57 9.28
C GLU A 326 -11.84 26.24 9.40
N VAL A 327 -11.11 25.12 9.45
CA VAL A 327 -11.68 23.77 9.52
C VAL A 327 -12.61 23.60 10.72
N LEU A 328 -12.22 24.11 11.89
CA LEU A 328 -13.01 23.99 13.10
C LEU A 328 -14.36 24.74 13.04
N THR A 329 -14.55 25.66 12.10
CA THR A 329 -15.83 26.34 11.87
C THR A 329 -16.78 25.57 10.98
N TRP A 330 -16.30 24.55 10.24
CA TRP A 330 -17.15 23.78 9.32
C TRP A 330 -18.19 22.96 10.11
N PRO A 331 -19.47 22.94 9.65
CA PRO A 331 -20.48 22.04 10.21
C PRO A 331 -20.08 20.57 10.12
N GLU A 332 -19.42 20.19 9.03
CA GLU A 332 -18.98 18.81 8.78
C GLU A 332 -17.83 18.39 9.72
N ALA A 333 -17.07 19.33 10.26
CA ALA A 333 -16.00 19.04 11.21
C ALA A 333 -16.51 18.77 12.63
N GLN A 334 -17.74 19.20 12.98
CA GLN A 334 -18.25 19.13 14.36
C GLN A 334 -18.18 17.72 14.98
N PRO A 335 -18.60 16.64 14.29
CA PRO A 335 -18.55 15.29 14.86
C PRO A 335 -17.12 14.78 15.06
N HIS A 336 -16.15 15.36 14.34
CA HIS A 336 -14.78 14.88 14.23
C HIS A 336 -13.75 15.81 14.90
N ARG A 337 -14.19 16.86 15.61
CA ARG A 337 -13.30 17.86 16.24
C ARG A 337 -12.22 17.25 17.13
N HIS A 338 -12.51 16.12 17.78
CA HIS A 338 -11.56 15.41 18.64
C HIS A 338 -10.37 14.81 17.86
N LEU A 339 -10.51 14.59 16.54
CA LEU A 339 -9.44 14.10 15.67
C LEU A 339 -8.63 15.23 15.03
N ILE A 340 -9.21 16.43 14.90
CA ILE A 340 -8.65 17.51 14.09
C ILE A 340 -7.66 18.35 14.91
N ARG A 341 -6.42 18.44 14.44
CA ARG A 341 -5.36 19.22 15.09
C ARG A 341 -4.46 19.93 14.08
N ALA A 342 -3.72 20.94 14.54
CA ALA A 342 -2.66 21.53 13.72
C ALA A 342 -1.56 20.50 13.49
N LYS A 343 -1.08 20.42 12.25
CA LYS A 343 0.14 19.71 11.91
C LYS A 343 1.31 20.37 12.64
N ALA A 344 2.16 19.56 13.25
CA ALA A 344 3.37 20.06 13.89
C ALA A 344 4.22 20.81 12.85
N ASN A 345 4.86 21.92 13.26
CA ASN A 345 5.86 22.64 12.47
C ASN A 345 7.15 21.80 12.38
N ASP A 346 7.05 20.61 11.83
CA ASP A 346 8.20 19.84 11.38
C ASP A 346 8.43 20.25 9.92
N VAL A 347 9.61 20.82 9.65
CA VAL A 347 10.04 21.31 8.33
C VAL A 347 9.72 20.27 7.23
N PRO A 348 9.17 20.70 6.07
CA PRO A 348 8.52 19.86 5.06
C PRO A 348 9.26 18.60 4.60
#